data_AF-A0A950E233-F1
#
_entry.id   AF-A0A950E233-F1
#
_cell.length_a   1.000
_cell.length_b   1.000
_cell.length_c   1.000
_cell.angle_alpha   90.00
_cell.angle_beta   90.00
_cell.angle_gamma   90.00
#
_symmetry.space_group_name_H-M   'P 1'
#
loop_
_entity.id
_entity.type
_entity.pdbx_description
1 polymer ?
#
loop_
_entity_poly.entity_id
_entity_poly.type
_entity_poly.pdbx_seq_one_letter_code
_entity_poly.pdbx_strand_id
1 'polypeptide(L)'
;MKPRTATRFRWLALAMAAATVATTPARGLESAPTAASIPTYLGRPIYSDPTNGLQLPPSCAIEPTWRSRIGGTEMEVWVIDCDSVPRAWLLTRQTVEMLTAREARLRFQVVDERILSGETAGESLSVQCTGTNDASGIVVYGAHWRNLGHELHLASARGALRADVAQRRLVDAELSGIDCVRFPDREEMMRRLQQPERGAR
;
A
#
# COMPACT_ATOMS: atom_id res chain seq x y z
N MET A 1 -53.03 -47.38 10.54
CA MET A 1 -53.85 -47.18 11.75
C MET A 1 -53.16 -46.18 12.66
N LYS A 2 -53.87 -45.12 13.06
CA LYS A 2 -53.57 -44.16 14.14
C LYS A 2 -53.88 -44.83 15.50
N PRO A 3 -53.35 -44.40 16.66
CA PRO A 3 -53.64 -43.08 17.29
C PRO A 3 -52.39 -42.37 17.88
N ARG A 4 -52.25 -41.04 17.92
CA ARG A 4 -52.96 -39.95 18.66
C ARG A 4 -52.66 -39.90 20.17
N THR A 5 -51.91 -38.87 20.61
CA THR A 5 -52.08 -38.00 21.81
C THR A 5 -50.86 -37.06 21.88
N ALA A 6 -50.88 -35.73 21.72
CA ALA A 6 -51.65 -34.64 22.32
C ALA A 6 -51.37 -34.45 23.83
N THR A 7 -50.53 -33.47 24.19
CA THR A 7 -50.77 -32.64 25.39
C THR A 7 -50.17 -31.24 25.22
N ARG A 8 -51.03 -30.26 25.51
CA ARG A 8 -50.83 -28.80 25.55
C ARG A 8 -50.41 -28.39 26.97
N PHE A 9 -50.32 -27.06 27.19
CA PHE A 9 -50.40 -26.33 28.48
C PHE A 9 -49.06 -26.20 29.24
N ARG A 10 -48.66 -25.07 29.87
CA ARG A 10 -49.33 -23.79 30.16
C ARG A 10 -48.27 -22.75 30.61
N TRP A 11 -48.32 -21.53 30.06
CA TRP A 11 -48.24 -20.20 30.70
C TRP A 11 -47.12 -19.74 31.66
N LEU A 12 -46.85 -18.42 31.49
CA LEU A 12 -46.59 -17.38 32.50
C LEU A 12 -45.25 -17.39 33.26
N ALA A 13 -44.43 -16.38 32.98
CA ALA A 13 -44.10 -15.39 34.01
C ALA A 13 -43.78 -14.03 33.36
N LEU A 14 -44.72 -13.11 33.55
CA LEU A 14 -44.56 -11.68 33.40
C LEU A 14 -43.70 -11.21 34.59
N ALA A 15 -42.56 -10.57 34.35
CA ALA A 15 -41.84 -9.84 35.38
C ALA A 15 -41.63 -8.41 34.89
N MET A 16 -42.52 -7.52 35.33
CA MET A 16 -42.23 -6.09 35.40
C MET A 16 -41.13 -5.89 36.44
N ALA A 17 -40.07 -5.17 36.08
CA ALA A 17 -39.16 -4.58 37.05
C ALA A 17 -38.93 -3.11 36.70
N ALA A 18 -39.13 -2.30 37.74
CA ALA A 18 -39.23 -0.86 37.76
C ALA A 18 -38.05 -0.11 37.15
N ALA A 19 -38.38 1.06 36.59
CA ALA A 19 -37.45 2.10 36.25
C ALA A 19 -36.71 2.61 37.51
N THR A 20 -35.38 2.73 37.41
CA THR A 20 -34.58 3.60 38.26
C THR A 20 -33.79 4.55 37.37
N VAL A 21 -34.26 5.80 37.34
CA VAL A 21 -33.49 6.92 36.79
C VAL A 21 -32.43 7.27 37.81
N ALA A 22 -31.18 6.88 37.54
CA ALA A 22 -30.02 7.31 38.31
C ALA A 22 -29.28 8.40 37.52
N THR A 23 -29.53 9.64 37.88
CA THR A 23 -28.79 10.83 37.43
C THR A 23 -27.50 10.93 38.26
N THR A 24 -26.33 10.80 37.62
CA THR A 24 -25.02 11.15 38.24
C THR A 24 -24.06 11.69 37.17
N PRO A 25 -23.05 12.50 37.58
CA PRO A 25 -22.69 13.74 36.92
C PRO A 25 -21.66 13.59 35.80
N ALA A 26 -21.65 14.63 34.95
CA ALA A 26 -20.59 15.08 34.06
C ALA A 26 -19.24 14.35 34.21
N ARG A 27 -19.05 13.30 33.41
CA ARG A 27 -17.72 12.90 32.95
C ARG A 27 -17.38 13.76 31.75
N GLY A 28 -16.18 14.34 31.80
CA GLY A 28 -15.69 15.30 30.83
C GLY A 28 -15.91 14.84 29.40
N LEU A 29 -16.13 15.81 28.52
CA LEU A 29 -15.88 15.64 27.10
C LEU A 29 -14.42 15.21 26.95
N GLU A 30 -14.20 13.92 26.93
CA GLU A 30 -12.99 13.33 26.39
C GLU A 30 -13.07 13.65 24.89
N SER A 31 -12.30 14.66 24.49
CA SER A 31 -12.12 15.05 23.10
C SER A 31 -11.86 13.78 22.32
N ALA A 32 -12.83 13.40 21.47
CA ALA A 32 -12.61 12.35 20.49
C ALA A 32 -11.29 12.68 19.78
N PRO A 33 -10.34 11.72 19.64
CA PRO A 33 -9.12 11.99 18.91
C PRO A 33 -9.54 12.47 17.52
N THR A 34 -9.20 13.72 17.21
CA THR A 34 -9.38 14.30 15.89
C THR A 34 -8.73 13.31 14.94
N ALA A 35 -9.52 12.61 14.12
CA ALA A 35 -8.99 11.71 13.11
C ALA A 35 -8.01 12.53 12.27
N ALA A 36 -6.71 12.29 12.47
CA ALA A 36 -5.69 13.00 11.73
C ALA A 36 -5.98 12.77 10.25
N SER A 37 -6.19 13.86 9.49
CA SER A 37 -6.47 13.76 8.08
C SER A 37 -5.27 13.13 7.39
N ILE A 38 -5.47 11.99 6.74
CA ILE A 38 -4.40 11.32 6.00
C ILE A 38 -3.93 12.28 4.90
N PRO A 39 -2.66 12.72 4.89
CA PRO A 39 -2.18 13.68 3.92
C PRO A 39 -2.30 13.10 2.50
N THR A 40 -2.78 13.91 1.56
CA THR A 40 -2.86 13.57 0.13
C THR A 40 -1.68 14.20 -0.61
N TYR A 41 -1.02 13.42 -1.45
CA TYR A 41 0.19 13.85 -2.17
C TYR A 41 -0.04 14.11 -3.66
N LEU A 42 -1.28 13.96 -4.14
CA LEU A 42 -1.66 14.23 -5.53
C LEU A 42 -1.21 15.62 -5.99
N GLY A 43 -0.54 15.64 -7.15
CA GLY A 43 -0.04 16.86 -7.78
C GLY A 43 1.20 17.47 -7.13
N ARG A 44 1.68 16.95 -5.98
CA ARG A 44 2.89 17.47 -5.34
C ARG A 44 4.14 17.00 -6.12
N PRO A 45 5.04 17.91 -6.51
CA PRO A 45 6.27 17.53 -7.19
C PRO A 45 7.27 16.94 -6.19
N ILE A 46 7.93 15.86 -6.60
CA ILE A 46 9.06 15.22 -5.92
C ILE A 46 10.25 15.41 -6.84
N TYR A 47 11.36 15.91 -6.29
CA TYR A 47 12.57 16.13 -7.07
C TYR A 47 13.60 15.05 -6.77
N SER A 48 14.40 14.69 -7.77
CA SER A 48 15.64 13.97 -7.53
C SER A 48 16.80 14.69 -8.18
N ASP A 49 17.93 14.73 -7.49
CA ASP A 49 19.19 15.20 -8.03
C ASP A 49 20.35 14.29 -7.57
N PRO A 50 21.47 14.24 -8.32
CA PRO A 50 22.59 13.35 -7.98
C PRO A 50 23.23 13.64 -6.62
N THR A 51 23.14 14.87 -6.13
CA THR A 51 23.82 15.31 -4.91
C THR A 51 22.98 15.03 -3.65
N ASN A 52 21.68 15.31 -3.70
CA ASN A 52 20.77 15.20 -2.56
C ASN A 52 19.88 13.95 -2.63
N GLY A 53 19.93 13.20 -3.73
CA GLY A 53 19.08 12.04 -3.95
C GLY A 53 17.62 12.43 -4.16
N LEU A 54 16.71 11.55 -3.72
CA LEU A 54 15.28 11.71 -3.87
C LEU A 54 14.69 12.54 -2.70
N GLN A 55 14.07 13.67 -3.02
CA GLN A 55 13.49 14.60 -2.05
C GLN A 55 12.02 14.27 -1.82
N LEU A 56 11.77 13.24 -1.00
CA LEU A 56 10.42 12.83 -0.62
C LEU A 56 9.76 13.83 0.35
N PRO A 57 8.41 13.85 0.42
CA PRO A 57 7.73 14.57 1.49
C PRO A 57 8.24 14.12 2.87
N PRO A 58 8.22 15.02 3.88
CA PRO A 58 8.47 14.61 5.26
C PRO A 58 7.55 13.46 5.63
N SER A 59 8.04 12.54 6.47
CA SER A 59 7.41 11.26 6.88
C SER A 59 7.35 10.14 5.84
N CYS A 60 7.68 10.42 4.57
CA CYS A 60 7.68 9.40 3.53
C CYS A 60 9.04 8.75 3.33
N ALA A 61 9.06 7.42 3.20
CA ALA A 61 10.24 6.62 2.89
C ALA A 61 9.91 5.59 1.80
N ILE A 62 10.84 5.39 0.87
CA ILE A 62 10.74 4.40 -0.20
C ILE A 62 12.00 3.55 -0.24
N GLU A 63 11.84 2.23 -0.41
CA GLU A 63 12.98 1.41 -0.81
C GLU A 63 13.07 1.34 -2.34
N PRO A 64 14.29 1.35 -2.91
CA PRO A 64 14.49 1.44 -4.36
C PRO A 64 13.86 0.30 -5.14
N THR A 65 13.84 -0.88 -4.52
CA THR A 65 13.27 -2.12 -5.05
C THR A 65 11.75 -2.08 -5.13
N TRP A 66 11.11 -1.08 -4.53
CA TRP A 66 9.67 -0.82 -4.55
C TRP A 66 9.26 0.23 -5.59
N ARG A 67 10.01 0.28 -6.70
CA ARG A 67 9.73 1.13 -7.85
C ARG A 67 9.65 0.27 -9.11
N SER A 68 8.56 0.39 -9.85
CA SER A 68 8.38 -0.23 -11.16
C SER A 68 8.22 0.85 -12.21
N ARG A 69 9.08 0.85 -13.23
CA ARG A 69 8.90 1.70 -14.42
C ARG A 69 7.93 1.04 -15.38
N ILE A 70 7.06 1.84 -15.99
CA ILE A 70 6.13 1.36 -17.01
C ILE A 70 6.79 1.49 -18.38
N GLY A 71 7.09 0.35 -19.01
CA GLY A 71 7.79 0.29 -20.30
C GLY A 71 7.11 1.14 -21.38
N GLY A 72 7.91 1.84 -22.19
CA GLY A 72 7.42 2.70 -23.26
C GLY A 72 6.74 4.00 -22.81
N THR A 73 6.83 4.35 -21.52
CA THR A 73 6.18 5.54 -20.97
C THR A 73 7.11 6.30 -20.00
N GLU A 74 6.69 7.52 -19.65
CA GLU A 74 7.28 8.31 -18.58
C GLU A 74 6.60 8.06 -17.22
N MET A 75 5.90 6.94 -17.05
CA MET A 75 5.19 6.64 -15.80
C MET A 75 5.92 5.59 -14.96
N GLU A 76 5.78 5.71 -13.65
CA GLU A 76 6.32 4.78 -12.66
C GLU A 76 5.27 4.50 -11.58
N VAL A 77 5.29 3.28 -11.03
CA VAL A 77 4.49 2.93 -9.86
C VAL A 77 5.42 2.67 -8.69
N TRP A 78 5.19 3.37 -7.59
CA TRP A 78 6.00 3.28 -6.38
C TRP A 78 5.14 2.77 -5.23
N VAL A 79 5.70 1.86 -4.44
CA VAL A 79 5.17 1.54 -3.11
C VAL A 79 5.99 2.32 -2.09
N ILE A 80 5.32 3.20 -1.37
CA ILE A 80 5.93 4.12 -0.42
C ILE A 80 5.23 4.00 0.93
N ASP A 81 5.99 4.12 2.01
CA ASP A 81 5.44 4.26 3.35
C ASP A 81 5.46 5.74 3.74
N CYS A 82 4.32 6.32 4.11
CA CYS A 82 4.26 7.65 4.69
C CYS A 82 3.49 7.58 6.00
N ASP A 83 4.11 7.98 7.10
CA ASP A 83 3.53 7.91 8.45
C ASP A 83 3.09 6.48 8.85
N SER A 84 3.86 5.45 8.49
CA SER A 84 3.50 4.03 8.70
C SER A 84 2.24 3.59 7.96
N VAL A 85 1.85 4.34 6.92
CA VAL A 85 0.73 4.01 6.05
C VAL A 85 1.28 3.76 4.64
N PRO A 86 1.29 2.50 4.18
CA PRO A 86 1.77 2.19 2.85
C PRO A 86 0.78 2.66 1.80
N ARG A 87 1.34 3.15 0.70
CA ARG A 87 0.64 3.75 -0.42
C ARG A 87 1.22 3.21 -1.72
N ALA A 88 0.36 3.05 -2.72
CA ALA A 88 0.78 2.91 -4.10
C ALA A 88 0.59 4.25 -4.81
N TRP A 89 1.69 4.83 -5.29
CA TRP A 89 1.68 6.04 -6.08
C TRP A 89 1.89 5.69 -7.55
N LEU A 90 1.04 6.23 -8.40
CA LEU A 90 1.33 6.35 -9.83
C LEU A 90 1.93 7.73 -10.07
N LEU A 91 3.12 7.76 -10.66
CA LEU A 91 3.85 8.99 -10.91
C LEU A 91 4.10 9.19 -12.40
N THR A 92 4.13 10.45 -12.82
CA THR A 92 4.74 10.87 -14.08
C THR A 92 6.14 11.40 -13.79
N ARG A 93 7.14 10.84 -14.45
CA ARG A 93 8.54 11.23 -14.40
C ARG A 93 8.84 12.23 -15.52
N GLN A 94 9.66 13.23 -15.22
CA GLN A 94 10.08 14.25 -16.17
C GLN A 94 11.55 14.57 -15.93
N THR A 95 12.33 14.64 -17.00
CA THR A 95 13.69 15.19 -16.95
C THR A 95 13.59 16.71 -16.92
N VAL A 96 14.10 17.32 -15.85
CA VAL A 96 14.14 18.78 -15.71
C VAL A 96 15.39 19.33 -16.40
N GLU A 97 16.54 18.71 -16.13
CA GLU A 97 17.84 19.18 -16.58
C GLU A 97 18.82 18.00 -16.65
N MET A 98 19.61 17.94 -17.71
CA MET A 98 20.77 17.03 -17.79
C MET A 98 21.97 17.72 -17.16
N LEU A 99 22.56 17.11 -16.13
CA LEU A 99 23.74 17.64 -15.44
C LEU A 99 25.04 17.10 -16.08
N THR A 100 24.99 15.85 -16.52
CA THR A 100 26.05 15.20 -17.32
C THR A 100 25.42 14.29 -18.37
N ALA A 101 26.23 13.56 -19.13
CA ALA A 101 25.74 12.53 -20.04
C ALA A 101 25.04 11.35 -19.34
N ARG A 102 25.20 11.21 -18.00
CA ARG A 102 24.66 10.08 -17.22
C ARG A 102 23.80 10.51 -16.04
N GLU A 103 23.78 11.80 -15.73
CA GLU A 103 23.09 12.35 -14.56
C GLU A 103 22.08 13.40 -14.98
N ALA A 104 20.92 13.34 -14.36
CA ALA A 104 19.82 14.25 -14.63
C ALA A 104 19.11 14.62 -13.34
N ARG A 105 18.67 15.87 -13.26
CA ARG A 105 17.67 16.29 -12.30
C ARG A 105 16.30 15.85 -12.83
N LEU A 106 15.56 15.11 -12.01
CA LEU A 106 14.24 14.62 -12.37
C LEU A 106 13.18 15.28 -11.49
N ARG A 107 11.98 15.39 -12.04
CA ARG A 107 10.75 15.71 -11.32
C ARG A 107 9.78 14.56 -11.49
N PHE A 108 9.19 14.13 -10.39
CA PHE A 108 8.10 13.17 -10.36
C PHE A 108 6.85 13.88 -9.87
N GLN A 109 5.72 13.62 -10.52
CA GLN A 109 4.43 14.14 -10.11
C GLN A 109 3.51 12.97 -9.78
N VAL A 110 2.99 12.91 -8.56
CA VAL A 110 1.97 11.92 -8.18
C VAL A 110 0.67 12.25 -8.91
N VAL A 111 0.22 11.35 -9.78
CA VAL A 111 -1.00 11.52 -10.59
C VAL A 111 -2.16 10.67 -10.09
N ASP A 112 -1.89 9.56 -9.39
CA ASP A 112 -2.89 8.81 -8.64
C ASP A 112 -2.26 8.18 -7.39
N GLU A 113 -3.09 7.93 -6.40
CA GLU A 113 -2.68 7.43 -5.09
C GLU A 113 -3.71 6.41 -4.56
N ARG A 114 -3.21 5.29 -4.03
CA ARG A 114 -4.01 4.32 -3.30
C ARG A 114 -3.41 4.13 -1.91
N ILE A 115 -4.21 4.43 -0.89
CA ILE A 115 -3.86 4.16 0.50
C ILE A 115 -4.24 2.71 0.80
N LEU A 116 -3.28 1.90 1.23
CA LEU A 116 -3.43 0.47 1.43
C LEU A 116 -3.22 0.13 2.91
N SER A 117 -4.07 0.69 3.77
CA SER A 117 -3.99 0.52 5.21
C SER A 117 -4.00 -0.97 5.62
N GLY A 118 -3.11 -1.34 6.53
CA GLY A 118 -2.96 -2.72 7.01
C GLY A 118 -2.07 -3.60 6.14
N GLU A 119 -1.54 -3.07 5.04
CA GLU A 119 -0.45 -3.72 4.30
C GLU A 119 0.91 -3.34 4.90
N THR A 120 1.97 -4.01 4.43
CA THR A 120 3.37 -3.67 4.71
C THR A 120 4.16 -3.71 3.40
N ALA A 121 4.86 -2.63 3.07
CA ALA A 121 5.70 -2.53 1.89
C ALA A 121 6.77 -3.63 1.90
N GLY A 122 6.82 -4.42 0.83
CA GLY A 122 7.76 -5.53 0.74
C GLY A 122 7.44 -6.73 1.63
N GLU A 123 6.26 -6.80 2.26
CA GLU A 123 5.81 -8.06 2.90
C GLU A 123 4.47 -8.47 2.32
N SER A 124 3.46 -7.62 2.39
CA SER A 124 2.14 -7.90 1.81
C SER A 124 1.81 -7.00 0.62
N LEU A 125 2.62 -5.96 0.38
CA LEU A 125 2.49 -5.04 -0.74
C LEU A 125 3.74 -5.05 -1.62
N SER A 126 3.59 -5.28 -2.93
CA SER A 126 4.72 -5.35 -3.86
C SER A 126 4.39 -4.78 -5.24
N VAL A 127 5.42 -4.27 -5.92
CA VAL A 127 5.40 -3.84 -7.34
C VAL A 127 6.35 -4.65 -8.22
N GLN A 128 7.01 -5.66 -7.66
CA GLN A 128 7.90 -6.56 -8.41
C GLN A 128 7.09 -7.64 -9.09
N CYS A 129 6.20 -7.20 -9.97
CA CYS A 129 5.20 -8.03 -10.61
C CYS A 129 5.14 -7.72 -12.10
N THR A 130 4.97 -8.76 -12.90
CA THR A 130 4.68 -8.69 -14.32
C THR A 130 3.31 -9.30 -14.60
N GLY A 131 2.61 -8.73 -15.56
CA GLY A 131 1.34 -9.25 -16.06
C GLY A 131 1.54 -10.03 -17.34
N THR A 132 0.42 -10.39 -17.98
CA THR A 132 0.42 -11.00 -19.31
C THR A 132 1.20 -10.15 -20.31
N ASN A 133 2.03 -10.80 -21.14
CA ASN A 133 2.96 -10.16 -22.08
C ASN A 133 3.98 -9.24 -21.40
N ASP A 134 4.47 -9.63 -20.21
CA ASP A 134 5.47 -8.89 -19.43
C ASP A 134 5.05 -7.46 -19.07
N ALA A 135 3.74 -7.25 -18.88
CA ALA A 135 3.20 -5.94 -18.54
C ALA A 135 3.70 -5.48 -17.15
N SER A 136 4.37 -4.32 -17.11
CA SER A 136 4.84 -3.68 -15.89
C SER A 136 3.80 -2.73 -15.26
N GLY A 137 4.07 -2.22 -14.05
CA GLY A 137 3.19 -1.23 -13.40
C GLY A 137 2.02 -1.86 -12.66
N ILE A 138 2.24 -3.06 -12.11
CA ILE A 138 1.29 -3.83 -11.33
C ILE A 138 1.67 -3.73 -9.86
N VAL A 139 0.67 -3.56 -9.01
CA VAL A 139 0.80 -3.57 -7.55
C VAL A 139 -0.04 -4.73 -7.04
N VAL A 140 0.54 -5.62 -6.26
CA VAL A 140 -0.21 -6.65 -5.52
C VAL A 140 -0.29 -6.27 -4.05
N TYR A 141 -1.44 -6.51 -3.43
CA TYR A 141 -1.67 -6.25 -2.01
C TYR A 141 -2.30 -7.47 -1.33
N GLY A 142 -2.07 -7.61 -0.02
CA GLY A 142 -2.35 -8.83 0.73
C GLY A 142 -1.57 -10.03 0.21
N ALA A 143 -0.34 -9.80 -0.26
CA ALA A 143 0.52 -10.82 -0.83
C ALA A 143 0.99 -11.83 0.22
N HIS A 144 0.95 -13.10 -0.17
CA HIS A 144 1.58 -14.19 0.55
C HIS A 144 2.64 -14.83 -0.33
N TRP A 145 3.82 -15.04 0.24
CA TRP A 145 4.98 -15.50 -0.50
C TRP A 145 5.28 -16.96 -0.19
N ARG A 146 5.64 -17.70 -1.24
CA ARG A 146 6.25 -19.02 -1.13
C ARG A 146 7.73 -18.89 -1.40
N ASN A 147 8.52 -19.38 -0.47
CA ASN A 147 9.96 -19.46 -0.64
C ASN A 147 10.31 -20.59 -1.62
N LEU A 148 11.12 -20.26 -2.63
CA LEU A 148 11.71 -21.19 -3.59
C LEU A 148 13.24 -20.96 -3.62
N GLY A 149 13.93 -21.39 -2.57
CA GLY A 149 15.38 -21.24 -2.44
C GLY A 149 15.76 -19.81 -2.04
N HIS A 150 16.34 -19.06 -2.98
CA HIS A 150 16.74 -17.65 -2.80
C HIS A 150 15.70 -16.64 -3.29
N GLU A 151 14.55 -17.15 -3.75
CA GLU A 151 13.48 -16.36 -4.35
C GLU A 151 12.20 -16.48 -3.54
N LEU A 152 11.40 -15.41 -3.55
CA LEU A 152 10.02 -15.44 -3.08
C LEU A 152 9.09 -15.28 -4.27
N HIS A 153 8.23 -16.27 -4.46
CA HIS A 153 7.21 -16.26 -5.51
C HIS A 153 5.85 -15.98 -4.90
N LEU A 154 5.00 -15.26 -5.62
CA LEU A 154 3.63 -15.01 -5.17
C LEU A 154 2.87 -16.34 -5.07
N ALA A 155 2.39 -16.65 -3.87
CA ALA A 155 1.55 -17.83 -3.63
C ALA A 155 0.07 -17.47 -3.72
N SER A 156 -0.31 -16.34 -3.15
CA SER A 156 -1.65 -15.76 -3.24
C SER A 156 -1.58 -14.26 -2.94
N ALA A 157 -2.63 -13.53 -3.31
CA ALA A 157 -2.82 -12.14 -2.95
C ALA A 157 -4.30 -11.86 -2.70
N ARG A 158 -4.59 -10.78 -1.98
CA ARG A 158 -5.96 -10.30 -1.80
C ARG A 158 -6.49 -9.61 -3.05
N GLY A 159 -5.62 -8.93 -3.79
CA GLY A 159 -5.96 -8.29 -5.05
C GLY A 159 -4.77 -7.61 -5.70
N ALA A 160 -5.01 -7.02 -6.86
CA ALA A 160 -4.01 -6.29 -7.62
C ALA A 160 -4.57 -5.00 -8.22
N LEU A 161 -3.67 -4.06 -8.46
CA LEU A 161 -3.90 -2.84 -9.21
C LEU A 161 -2.97 -2.81 -10.41
N ARG A 162 -3.44 -2.24 -11.51
CA ARG A 162 -2.68 -1.97 -12.73
C ARG A 162 -2.67 -0.48 -12.98
N ALA A 163 -1.56 0.05 -13.45
CA ALA A 163 -1.52 1.37 -14.03
C ALA A 163 -2.26 1.42 -15.38
N ASP A 164 -3.29 2.24 -15.46
CA ASP A 164 -3.88 2.69 -16.71
C ASP A 164 -3.14 3.96 -17.15
N VAL A 165 -2.26 3.80 -18.13
CA VAL A 165 -1.42 4.89 -18.66
C VAL A 165 -2.26 5.96 -19.36
N ALA A 166 -3.32 5.54 -20.07
CA ALA A 166 -4.16 6.47 -20.83
C ALA A 166 -4.96 7.37 -19.88
N GLN A 167 -5.50 6.78 -18.81
CA GLN A 167 -6.30 7.50 -17.81
C GLN A 167 -5.46 8.06 -16.66
N ARG A 168 -4.16 7.76 -16.62
CA ARG A 168 -3.21 8.16 -15.56
C ARG A 168 -3.69 7.81 -14.16
N ARG A 169 -4.20 6.60 -13.98
CA ARG A 169 -4.73 6.11 -12.71
C ARG A 169 -4.41 4.64 -12.46
N LEU A 170 -4.46 4.23 -11.20
CA LEU A 170 -4.49 2.84 -10.79
C LEU A 170 -5.93 2.33 -10.89
N VAL A 171 -6.09 1.16 -11.51
CA VAL A 171 -7.36 0.46 -11.67
C VAL A 171 -7.22 -0.97 -11.16
N ASP A 172 -8.31 -1.59 -10.74
CA ASP A 172 -8.29 -2.99 -10.33
C ASP A 172 -7.84 -3.88 -11.49
N ALA A 173 -7.06 -4.91 -11.14
CA ALA A 173 -6.55 -5.91 -12.06
C ALA A 173 -6.88 -7.31 -11.56
N GLU A 174 -7.10 -8.22 -12.51
CA GLU A 174 -7.26 -9.63 -12.19
C GLU A 174 -5.91 -10.24 -11.79
N LEU A 175 -5.93 -11.10 -10.77
CA LEU A 175 -4.73 -11.81 -10.31
C LEU A 175 -4.27 -12.89 -11.30
N SER A 176 -5.16 -13.38 -12.15
CA SER A 176 -4.82 -14.37 -13.16
C SER A 176 -3.81 -13.81 -14.17
N GLY A 177 -2.65 -14.46 -14.28
CA GLY A 177 -1.59 -14.03 -15.19
C GLY A 177 -0.70 -12.92 -14.64
N ILE A 178 -0.80 -12.62 -13.35
CA ILE A 178 0.20 -11.83 -12.61
C ILE A 178 1.21 -12.78 -12.01
N ASP A 179 2.48 -12.57 -12.32
CA ASP A 179 3.61 -13.23 -11.69
C ASP A 179 4.41 -12.20 -10.89
N CYS A 180 4.79 -12.54 -9.66
CA CYS A 180 5.65 -11.69 -8.86
C CYS A 180 6.77 -12.53 -8.26
N VAL A 181 7.99 -12.06 -8.48
CA VAL A 181 9.20 -12.70 -7.98
C VAL A 181 10.03 -11.66 -7.27
N ARG A 182 10.45 -12.01 -6.05
CA ARG A 182 11.33 -11.17 -5.24
C ARG A 182 12.61 -11.90 -4.88
N PHE A 183 13.64 -11.11 -4.61
CA PHE A 183 14.98 -11.60 -4.32
C PHE A 183 15.47 -10.94 -3.03
N PRO A 184 15.11 -11.45 -1.83
CA PRO A 184 15.38 -10.80 -0.55
C PRO A 184 16.87 -10.44 -0.34
N ASP A 185 17.78 -11.34 -0.72
CA ASP A 185 19.22 -11.10 -0.61
C ASP A 185 19.67 -9.90 -1.47
N ARG A 186 19.11 -9.77 -2.67
CA ARG A 186 19.37 -8.64 -3.58
C ARG A 186 18.73 -7.36 -3.06
N GLU A 187 17.52 -7.44 -2.49
CA GLU A 187 16.85 -6.29 -1.87
C GLU A 187 17.68 -5.72 -0.71
N GLU A 188 18.16 -6.60 0.19
CA GLU A 188 19.03 -6.22 1.30
C GLU A 188 20.37 -5.65 0.82
N MET A 189 20.99 -6.26 -0.19
CA MET A 189 22.20 -5.71 -0.81
C MET A 189 21.96 -4.30 -1.38
N MET A 190 20.87 -4.09 -2.12
CA MET A 190 20.53 -2.78 -2.67
C MET A 190 20.25 -1.74 -1.59
N ARG A 191 19.58 -2.15 -0.49
CA ARG A 191 19.35 -1.30 0.67
C ARG A 191 20.67 -0.82 1.29
N ARG A 192 21.65 -1.72 1.44
CA ARG A 192 22.99 -1.37 1.96
C ARG A 192 23.74 -0.40 1.06
N LEU A 193 23.71 -0.61 -0.27
CA LEU A 193 24.38 0.26 -1.23
C LEU A 193 23.84 1.69 -1.24
N GLN A 194 22.60 1.90 -0.78
CA GLN A 194 21.98 3.22 -0.73
C GLN A 194 22.06 3.90 0.63
N GLN A 195 22.52 3.20 1.66
CA GLN A 195 22.86 3.86 2.91
C GLN A 195 24.18 4.61 2.68
N PRO A 196 24.21 5.95 2.81
CA PRO A 196 25.49 6.66 2.76
C PRO A 196 26.38 6.07 3.86
N GLU A 197 27.64 5.76 3.54
CA GLU A 197 28.61 5.26 4.52
C GLU A 197 28.66 6.22 5.71
N ARG A 198 27.91 5.92 6.78
CA ARG A 198 28.02 6.61 8.05
C ARG A 198 29.28 6.10 8.73
N GLY A 199 30.43 6.66 8.35
CA GLY A 199 31.66 6.52 9.12
C GLY A 199 32.87 6.01 8.32
N ALA A 200 33.53 6.93 7.63
CA ALA A 200 34.98 6.92 7.50
C ALA A 200 35.49 8.33 7.84
N ARG A 201 35.46 8.66 9.13
CA ARG A 201 36.25 9.73 9.75
C ARG A 201 36.77 9.25 11.08
#